data_AF-A0A8J7JF30-F1
#
_entry.id   AF-A0A8J7JF30-F1
#
_cell.length_a   1.000
_cell.length_b   1.000
_cell.length_c   1.000
_cell.angle_alpha   90.00
_cell.angle_beta   90.00
_cell.angle_gamma   90.00
#
_symmetry.space_group_name_H-M   'P 1'
#
loop_
_entity.id
_entity.type
_entity.pdbx_description
1 polymer ?
#
loop_
_entity_poly.entity_id
_entity_poly.type
_entity_poly.pdbx_seq_one_letter_code
_entity_poly.pdbx_strand_id
1 'polypeptide(L)'
;MPRLFKMMPIGLAAATLLAALPLGALAQQSDDADMITVTGQISYLQRIALQPGSTATVTVSDVSRADAAAPVLAEASIPGRQVPIPFSLEVPTQDMTERGRYALRAVIRDAAGNLRWTTDTNIPVDPTQAVNDLGTVNLIQVTTLSAADEATYLCGDRKVTARFTPGTLALTIDGELRNLRRVRAGSGARYATEDDSLSFWDKGLTALLETPEGSTECTRETAGLTGGSWRVEDINNAGVIDNSQTSLSFSEDGTVSGRAGCNQYSGSYTREGDRLTFGPLAVTQRACLPALADQERKFLDAVSGPMTISFDATGAMILTGDSGGRILARR
;
A
#
# COMPACT_ATOMS: atom_id res chain seq x y z
N MET A 1 2.11 75.50 -11.60
CA MET A 1 2.20 76.50 -12.70
C MET A 1 3.65 76.96 -12.79
N PRO A 2 4.23 77.25 -13.98
CA PRO A 2 3.61 77.52 -15.29
C PRO A 2 3.80 76.36 -16.31
N ARG A 3 2.82 76.01 -17.16
CA ARG A 3 2.39 76.62 -18.46
C ARG A 3 3.46 76.47 -19.56
N LEU A 4 3.33 75.55 -20.52
CA LEU A 4 2.43 75.53 -21.71
C LEU A 4 2.74 76.65 -22.71
N PHE A 5 3.24 76.31 -23.92
CA PHE A 5 3.04 76.96 -25.25
C PHE A 5 3.86 76.16 -26.30
N LYS A 6 3.30 75.26 -27.13
CA LYS A 6 2.55 75.43 -28.40
C LYS A 6 3.28 76.29 -29.45
N MET A 7 3.74 75.69 -30.57
CA MET A 7 3.29 75.95 -31.95
C MET A 7 4.14 75.21 -33.01
N MET A 8 3.43 74.76 -34.06
CA MET A 8 3.82 74.01 -35.26
C MET A 8 4.04 74.99 -36.44
N PRO A 9 4.72 74.62 -37.55
CA PRO A 9 3.97 74.31 -38.79
C PRO A 9 4.62 73.21 -39.68
N ILE A 10 3.82 72.32 -40.29
CA ILE A 10 3.44 72.23 -41.73
C ILE A 10 4.57 71.80 -42.69
N GLY A 11 4.42 70.59 -43.24
CA GLY A 11 5.19 70.07 -44.37
C GLY A 11 4.49 68.86 -44.97
N LEU A 12 3.62 69.11 -45.93
CA LEU A 12 2.79 68.17 -46.69
C LEU A 12 3.66 67.41 -47.72
N ALA A 13 3.68 66.08 -47.70
CA ALA A 13 4.06 65.28 -48.88
C ALA A 13 3.40 63.90 -48.81
N ALA A 14 2.36 63.72 -49.61
CA ALA A 14 1.73 62.44 -49.88
C ALA A 14 2.61 61.62 -50.82
N ALA A 15 2.92 60.38 -50.46
CA ALA A 15 3.33 59.34 -51.40
C ALA A 15 2.74 58.01 -50.92
N THR A 16 1.59 57.69 -51.50
CA THR A 16 0.95 56.38 -51.47
C THR A 16 1.88 55.32 -52.05
N LEU A 17 2.29 54.36 -51.24
CA LEU A 17 2.78 53.06 -51.72
C LEU A 17 1.93 51.96 -51.08
N LEU A 18 1.04 51.36 -51.88
CA LEU A 18 0.41 50.08 -51.58
C LEU A 18 1.51 49.01 -51.60
N ALA A 19 1.75 48.34 -50.47
CA ALA A 19 2.46 47.06 -50.44
C ALA A 19 1.65 46.08 -49.57
N ALA A 20 1.28 44.98 -50.20
CA ALA A 20 0.47 43.91 -49.65
C ALA A 20 1.28 43.01 -48.70
N LEU A 21 0.68 42.73 -47.52
CA LEU A 21 0.61 41.48 -46.73
C LEU A 21 1.83 40.51 -46.70
N PRO A 22 2.17 39.94 -45.52
CA PRO A 22 1.30 38.88 -45.00
C PRO A 22 1.02 38.91 -43.49
N LEU A 23 -0.16 38.40 -43.16
CA LEU A 23 -0.46 37.74 -41.89
C LEU A 23 0.68 36.78 -41.58
N GLY A 24 1.43 37.03 -40.52
CA GLY A 24 2.28 36.01 -39.91
C GLY A 24 1.39 34.90 -39.41
N ALA A 25 1.32 33.81 -40.16
CA ALA A 25 0.81 32.55 -39.68
C ALA A 25 1.65 32.15 -38.44
N LEU A 26 0.98 31.91 -37.32
CA LEU A 26 1.53 31.06 -36.28
C LEU A 26 1.75 29.69 -36.92
N ALA A 27 2.95 29.44 -37.42
CA ALA A 27 3.39 28.09 -37.68
C ALA A 27 3.47 27.41 -36.32
N GLN A 28 2.45 26.61 -35.97
CA GLN A 28 2.68 25.49 -35.08
C GLN A 28 3.70 24.60 -35.80
N GLN A 29 4.96 24.73 -35.40
CA GLN A 29 5.94 23.68 -35.63
C GLN A 29 5.42 22.46 -34.90
N SER A 30 4.75 21.58 -35.64
CA SER A 30 4.77 20.17 -35.30
C SER A 30 6.22 19.74 -35.46
N ASP A 31 6.92 19.61 -34.33
CA ASP A 31 8.18 18.88 -34.28
C ASP A 31 7.89 17.48 -34.80
N ASP A 32 8.21 17.25 -36.07
CA ASP A 32 8.28 15.93 -36.69
C ASP A 32 9.55 15.27 -36.14
N ALA A 33 9.57 15.05 -34.82
CA ALA A 33 10.63 14.31 -34.17
C ALA A 33 10.48 12.88 -34.65
N ASP A 34 11.53 12.28 -35.21
CA ASP A 34 11.54 10.85 -35.49
C ASP A 34 11.24 10.12 -34.18
N MET A 35 10.10 9.43 -34.11
CA MET A 35 9.67 8.66 -32.94
C MET A 35 9.77 7.17 -33.23
N ILE A 36 10.17 6.39 -32.24
CA ILE A 36 9.89 4.95 -32.23
C ILE A 36 8.63 4.69 -31.41
N THR A 37 7.91 3.62 -31.76
CA THR A 37 6.75 3.17 -30.99
C THR A 37 7.09 1.91 -30.22
N VAL A 38 6.84 1.90 -28.91
CA VAL A 38 6.99 0.73 -28.04
C VAL A 38 5.61 0.24 -27.63
N THR A 39 5.27 -0.98 -27.98
CA THR A 39 3.95 -1.58 -27.76
C THR A 39 4.02 -2.86 -26.97
N GLY A 40 2.92 -3.23 -26.33
CA GLY A 40 2.77 -4.53 -25.67
C GLY A 40 1.57 -4.56 -24.74
N GLN A 41 1.54 -5.54 -23.85
CA GLN A 41 0.57 -5.64 -22.78
C GLN A 41 1.23 -6.03 -21.47
N ILE A 42 0.85 -5.37 -20.38
CA ILE A 42 1.29 -5.72 -19.03
C ILE A 42 0.30 -6.73 -18.42
N SER A 43 0.84 -7.81 -17.85
CA SER A 43 0.06 -8.89 -17.24
C SER A 43 0.76 -9.44 -15.99
N TYR A 44 0.06 -10.25 -15.21
CA TYR A 44 0.64 -11.03 -14.11
C TYR A 44 -0.05 -12.40 -14.01
N LEU A 45 0.63 -13.38 -13.43
CA LEU A 45 0.20 -14.79 -13.44
C LEU A 45 -0.98 -15.07 -12.49
N GLN A 46 -1.09 -14.30 -11.41
CA GLN A 46 -2.10 -14.47 -10.37
C GLN A 46 -3.49 -14.05 -10.90
N ARG A 47 -4.53 -14.86 -10.65
CA ARG A 47 -5.92 -14.56 -11.06
C ARG A 47 -6.62 -13.61 -10.09
N ILE A 48 -5.98 -12.48 -9.78
CA ILE A 48 -6.48 -11.49 -8.82
C ILE A 48 -6.95 -10.26 -9.60
N ALA A 49 -8.13 -9.73 -9.27
CA ALA A 49 -8.64 -8.49 -9.86
C ALA A 49 -7.80 -7.29 -9.40
N LEU A 50 -7.55 -6.35 -10.31
CA LEU A 50 -6.90 -5.09 -9.96
C LEU A 50 -7.83 -4.28 -9.05
N GLN A 51 -7.28 -3.63 -8.02
CA GLN A 51 -8.07 -2.81 -7.11
C GLN A 51 -8.63 -1.57 -7.85
N PRO A 52 -9.86 -1.12 -7.55
CA PRO A 52 -10.42 0.11 -8.13
C PRO A 52 -9.50 1.31 -7.89
N GLY A 53 -9.32 2.16 -8.91
CA GLY A 53 -8.47 3.35 -8.82
C GLY A 53 -6.96 3.07 -8.93
N SER A 54 -6.54 1.83 -9.21
CA SER A 54 -5.13 1.54 -9.52
C SER A 54 -4.69 2.28 -10.80
N THR A 55 -3.41 2.60 -10.89
CA THR A 55 -2.81 3.23 -12.09
C THR A 55 -1.56 2.46 -12.50
N ALA A 56 -1.50 2.07 -13.77
CA ALA A 56 -0.31 1.49 -14.36
C ALA A 56 0.55 2.61 -14.98
N THR A 57 1.86 2.53 -14.78
CA THR A 57 2.82 3.44 -15.42
C THR A 57 3.84 2.60 -16.17
N VAL A 58 4.06 2.95 -17.44
CA VAL A 58 5.08 2.35 -18.29
C VAL A 58 6.08 3.43 -18.67
N THR A 59 7.36 3.15 -18.44
CA THR A 59 8.44 4.11 -18.60
C THR A 59 9.55 3.50 -19.45
N VAL A 60 10.07 4.25 -20.42
CA VAL A 60 11.31 3.91 -21.14
C VAL A 60 12.44 4.80 -20.62
N SER A 61 13.56 4.19 -20.28
CA SER A 61 14.71 4.90 -19.73
C SER A 61 16.03 4.47 -20.37
N ASP A 62 17.01 5.37 -20.36
CA ASP A 62 18.39 5.06 -20.72
C ASP A 62 19.11 4.38 -19.53
N VAL A 63 19.39 3.09 -19.69
CA VAL A 63 20.07 2.22 -18.72
C VAL A 63 21.53 1.94 -19.13
N SER A 64 22.12 2.81 -19.94
CA SER A 64 23.54 2.69 -20.35
C SER A 64 24.50 2.84 -19.17
N ARG A 65 24.07 3.49 -18.09
CA ARG A 65 24.86 3.67 -16.85
C ARG A 65 24.25 2.84 -15.73
N ALA A 66 25.03 1.92 -15.17
CA ALA A 66 24.55 1.02 -14.12
C ALA A 66 24.36 1.71 -12.76
N ASP A 67 25.22 2.69 -12.44
CA ASP A 67 25.31 3.29 -11.09
C ASP A 67 24.75 4.73 -11.03
N ALA A 68 23.95 5.13 -12.01
CA ALA A 68 23.34 6.45 -12.08
C ALA A 68 21.83 6.34 -12.25
N ALA A 69 21.09 7.35 -11.78
CA ALA A 69 19.67 7.44 -12.06
C ALA A 69 19.45 7.41 -13.58
N ALA A 70 18.67 6.44 -14.05
CA ALA A 70 18.36 6.25 -15.46
C ALA A 70 17.45 7.40 -15.93
N PRO A 71 17.88 8.23 -16.90
CA PRO A 71 17.03 9.28 -17.47
C PRO A 71 15.79 8.67 -18.13
N VAL A 72 14.61 9.23 -17.82
CA VAL A 72 13.34 8.83 -18.45
C VAL A 72 13.22 9.55 -19.79
N LEU A 73 13.02 8.77 -20.86
CA LEU A 73 12.84 9.28 -22.22
C LEU A 73 11.36 9.46 -22.57
N ALA A 74 10.52 8.55 -22.08
CA ALA A 74 9.08 8.60 -22.28
C ALA A 74 8.37 7.87 -21.15
N GLU A 75 7.18 8.34 -20.81
CA GLU A 75 6.33 7.74 -19.79
C GLU A 75 4.86 7.81 -20.23
N ALA A 76 4.11 6.73 -19.99
CA ALA A 76 2.67 6.71 -20.12
C ALA A 76 2.03 6.26 -18.81
N SER A 77 1.01 7.02 -18.38
CA SER A 77 0.14 6.65 -17.28
C SER A 77 -1.20 6.12 -17.83
N ILE A 78 -1.57 4.92 -17.40
CA ILE A 78 -2.71 4.17 -17.91
C ILE A 78 -3.63 3.84 -16.73
N PRO A 79 -4.92 4.25 -16.77
CA PRO A 79 -5.87 3.88 -15.74
C PRO A 79 -5.92 2.36 -15.58
N GLY A 80 -5.74 1.87 -14.36
CA GLY A 80 -5.67 0.45 -14.03
C GLY A 80 -7.00 -0.24 -14.32
N ARG A 81 -7.03 -0.98 -15.43
CA ARG A 81 -8.08 -1.94 -15.76
C ARG A 81 -7.68 -3.33 -15.27
N GLN A 82 -8.55 -4.31 -15.45
CA GLN A 82 -8.17 -5.71 -15.26
C GLN A 82 -7.11 -6.10 -16.30
N VAL A 83 -6.03 -6.75 -15.85
CA VAL A 83 -4.99 -7.28 -16.74
C VAL A 83 -5.55 -8.35 -17.68
N PRO A 84 -5.01 -8.51 -18.90
CA PRO A 84 -3.87 -7.75 -19.45
C PRO A 84 -4.22 -6.31 -19.87
N ILE A 85 -3.34 -5.36 -19.59
CA ILE A 85 -3.52 -3.94 -19.95
C ILE A 85 -2.61 -3.61 -21.15
N PRO A 86 -3.16 -3.29 -22.33
CA PRO A 86 -2.36 -2.89 -23.47
C PRO A 86 -1.75 -1.50 -23.26
N PHE A 87 -0.54 -1.29 -23.81
CA PHE A 87 0.13 0.01 -23.83
C PHE A 87 0.72 0.29 -25.21
N SER A 88 0.84 1.58 -25.51
CA SER A 88 1.56 2.12 -26.66
C SER A 88 2.24 3.40 -26.20
N LEU A 89 3.56 3.48 -26.40
CA LEU A 89 4.38 4.59 -25.95
C LEU A 89 5.23 5.08 -27.12
N GLU A 90 5.15 6.37 -27.42
CA GLU A 90 6.00 7.02 -28.41
C GLU A 90 7.25 7.57 -27.71
N VAL A 91 8.43 7.23 -28.25
CA VAL A 91 9.73 7.62 -27.67
C VAL A 91 10.50 8.45 -28.70
N PRO A 92 10.93 9.68 -28.36
CA PRO A 92 11.75 10.50 -29.25
C PRO A 92 13.12 9.88 -29.54
N THR A 93 13.45 9.69 -30.81
CA THR A 93 14.77 9.14 -31.21
C THR A 93 15.91 10.12 -30.99
N GLN A 94 15.64 11.43 -30.94
CA GLN A 94 16.66 12.46 -30.69
C GLN A 94 17.34 12.31 -29.33
N ASP A 95 16.66 11.69 -28.36
CA ASP A 95 17.17 11.41 -27.03
C ASP A 95 17.83 10.02 -26.95
N MET A 96 17.90 9.32 -28.08
CA MET A 96 18.47 7.98 -28.21
C MET A 96 19.77 8.00 -29.04
N THR A 97 20.68 7.09 -28.72
CA THR A 97 21.96 6.91 -29.42
C THR A 97 22.07 5.46 -29.87
N GLU A 98 22.72 5.21 -31.00
CA GLU A 98 22.89 3.85 -31.56
C GLU A 98 23.61 2.87 -30.62
N ARG A 99 24.44 3.37 -29.69
CA ARG A 99 25.16 2.57 -28.71
C ARG A 99 24.52 2.57 -27.31
N GLY A 100 23.41 3.29 -27.15
CA GLY A 100 22.68 3.35 -25.89
C GLY A 100 21.98 2.03 -25.58
N ARG A 101 21.69 1.81 -24.30
CA ARG A 101 20.86 0.70 -23.83
C ARG A 101 19.59 1.27 -23.24
N TYR A 102 18.45 0.90 -23.80
CA TYR A 102 17.15 1.38 -23.40
C TYR A 102 16.33 0.24 -22.84
N ALA A 103 15.57 0.51 -21.78
CA ALA A 103 14.77 -0.51 -21.13
C ALA A 103 13.39 0.03 -20.77
N LEU A 104 12.39 -0.83 -20.92
CA LEU A 104 11.04 -0.62 -20.45
C LEU A 104 10.93 -1.07 -18.99
N ARG A 105 10.29 -0.24 -18.17
CA ARG A 105 9.83 -0.60 -16.83
C ARG A 105 8.33 -0.37 -16.74
N ALA A 106 7.62 -1.37 -16.25
CA ALA A 106 6.20 -1.23 -15.94
C ALA A 106 5.95 -1.39 -14.44
N VAL A 107 5.10 -0.52 -13.89
CA VAL A 107 4.67 -0.56 -12.50
C VAL A 107 3.17 -0.39 -12.40
N ILE A 108 2.55 -0.97 -11.36
CA ILE A 108 1.16 -0.68 -11.00
C ILE A 108 1.13 -0.20 -9.56
N ARG A 109 0.49 0.95 -9.35
CA ARG A 109 0.24 1.53 -8.03
C ARG A 109 -1.24 1.46 -7.69
N ASP A 110 -1.57 1.31 -6.41
CA ASP A 110 -2.96 1.41 -5.94
C ASP A 110 -3.43 2.88 -5.84
N ALA A 111 -4.69 3.09 -5.47
CA ALA A 111 -5.28 4.42 -5.33
C ALA A 111 -4.60 5.30 -4.26
N ALA A 112 -3.87 4.69 -3.32
CA ALA A 112 -3.09 5.40 -2.31
C ALA A 112 -1.65 5.70 -2.78
N GLY A 113 -1.27 5.28 -3.98
CA GLY A 113 0.05 5.50 -4.57
C GLY A 113 1.09 4.42 -4.24
N ASN A 114 0.73 3.39 -3.48
CA ASN A 114 1.67 2.34 -3.08
C ASN A 114 1.99 1.43 -4.28
N LEU A 115 3.25 1.04 -4.43
CA LEU A 115 3.69 0.14 -5.48
C LEU A 115 3.21 -1.29 -5.18
N ARG A 116 2.42 -1.88 -6.08
CA ARG A 116 1.85 -3.23 -5.91
C ARG A 116 2.39 -4.25 -6.90
N TRP A 117 2.81 -3.80 -8.07
CA TRP A 117 3.38 -4.65 -9.11
C TRP A 117 4.51 -3.93 -9.84
N THR A 118 5.56 -4.66 -10.23
CA THR A 118 6.69 -4.14 -10.99
C THR A 118 7.25 -5.22 -11.92
N THR A 119 7.91 -4.82 -13.00
CA THR A 119 8.81 -5.72 -13.74
C THR A 119 10.05 -6.03 -12.89
N ASP A 120 10.55 -7.26 -12.98
CA ASP A 120 11.75 -7.78 -12.28
C ASP A 120 12.95 -8.04 -13.20
N THR A 121 12.72 -8.00 -14.50
CA THR A 121 13.68 -8.30 -15.54
C THR A 121 13.93 -7.07 -16.40
N ASN A 122 15.11 -7.02 -17.01
CA ASN A 122 15.43 -5.99 -18.00
C ASN A 122 14.66 -6.29 -19.30
N ILE A 123 13.84 -5.34 -19.75
CA ILE A 123 13.04 -5.47 -20.97
C ILE A 123 13.62 -4.50 -22.00
N PRO A 124 14.51 -4.96 -22.89
CA PRO A 124 15.23 -4.08 -23.79
C PRO A 124 14.32 -3.45 -24.84
N VAL A 125 14.62 -2.21 -25.21
CA VAL A 125 14.03 -1.47 -26.34
C VAL A 125 15.14 -1.20 -27.35
N ASP A 126 14.95 -1.60 -28.60
CA ASP A 126 15.89 -1.42 -29.69
C ASP A 126 15.66 -0.06 -30.38
N PRO A 127 16.61 0.89 -30.28
CA PRO A 127 16.47 2.21 -30.89
C PRO A 127 16.51 2.17 -32.42
N THR A 128 16.97 1.08 -33.03
CA THR A 128 17.07 0.95 -34.50
C THR A 128 15.76 0.48 -35.13
N GLN A 129 14.80 0.04 -34.33
CA GLN A 129 13.49 -0.42 -34.78
C GLN A 129 12.45 0.69 -34.61
N ALA A 130 11.77 1.02 -35.71
CA ALA A 130 10.66 1.98 -35.68
C ALA A 130 9.49 1.52 -34.77
N VAL A 131 9.29 0.21 -34.67
CA VAL A 131 8.27 -0.41 -33.80
C VAL A 131 8.89 -1.54 -32.99
N ASN A 132 8.79 -1.43 -31.67
CA ASN A 132 9.23 -2.42 -30.70
C ASN A 132 7.99 -3.07 -30.07
N ASP A 133 7.61 -4.25 -30.54
CA ASP A 133 6.55 -5.05 -29.90
C ASP A 133 7.13 -5.98 -28.83
N LEU A 134 6.87 -5.64 -27.57
CA LEU A 134 7.37 -6.37 -26.40
C LEU A 134 6.45 -7.53 -26.00
N GLY A 135 5.34 -7.74 -26.69
CA GLY A 135 4.40 -8.82 -26.40
C GLY A 135 3.81 -8.72 -24.99
N THR A 136 3.87 -9.80 -24.22
CA THR A 136 3.38 -9.83 -22.82
C THR A 136 4.51 -9.56 -21.85
N VAL A 137 4.44 -8.40 -21.20
CA VAL A 137 5.32 -8.00 -20.11
C VAL A 137 4.73 -8.50 -18.79
N ASN A 138 5.39 -9.49 -18.18
CA ASN A 138 4.95 -10.05 -16.91
C ASN A 138 5.45 -9.21 -15.73
N LEU A 139 4.55 -8.87 -14.83
CA LEU A 139 4.85 -8.16 -13.60
C LEU A 139 4.89 -9.15 -12.44
N ILE A 140 5.81 -8.90 -11.52
CA ILE A 140 5.82 -9.55 -10.22
C ILE A 140 5.09 -8.69 -9.21
N GLN A 141 4.48 -9.36 -8.22
CA GLN A 141 3.86 -8.67 -7.10
C GLN A 141 4.97 -8.06 -6.25
N VAL A 142 4.88 -6.76 -6.01
CA VAL A 142 5.68 -6.13 -4.96
C VAL A 142 5.01 -6.46 -3.66
N THR A 143 5.58 -7.42 -2.94
CA THR A 143 5.35 -7.54 -1.51
C THR A 143 6.03 -6.33 -0.87
N THR A 144 5.31 -5.21 -0.78
CA THR A 144 5.65 -4.23 0.24
C THR A 144 5.60 -5.01 1.54
N LEU A 145 6.73 -5.09 2.26
CA LEU A 145 6.81 -5.61 3.62
C LEU A 145 5.57 -5.10 4.35
N SER A 146 4.62 -6.00 4.53
CA SER A 146 3.35 -5.62 5.13
C SER A 146 3.60 -5.51 6.63
N ALA A 147 2.80 -4.72 7.32
CA ALA A 147 2.79 -4.70 8.79
C ALA A 147 2.58 -6.10 9.42
N ALA A 148 2.31 -7.16 8.66
CA ALA A 148 2.28 -8.55 9.14
C ALA A 148 3.67 -9.14 9.45
N ASP A 149 4.76 -8.56 8.90
CA ASP A 149 6.13 -8.98 9.20
C ASP A 149 6.74 -8.17 10.36
N GLU A 150 5.98 -7.25 10.96
CA GLU A 150 6.41 -6.45 12.11
C GLU A 150 5.52 -6.75 13.32
N ALA A 151 6.13 -7.10 14.45
CA ALA A 151 5.43 -7.46 15.67
C ALA A 151 6.01 -6.69 16.85
N THR A 152 5.15 -6.07 17.64
CA THR A 152 5.54 -5.49 18.92
C THR A 152 5.36 -6.53 20.02
N TYR A 153 6.36 -6.65 20.88
CA TYR A 153 6.34 -7.40 22.12
C TYR A 153 6.57 -6.48 23.32
N LEU A 154 5.91 -6.78 24.43
CA LEU A 154 6.18 -6.22 25.75
C LEU A 154 7.03 -7.23 26.53
N CYS A 155 8.30 -6.90 26.75
CA CYS A 155 9.28 -7.72 27.45
C CYS A 155 9.57 -7.08 28.82
N GLY A 156 8.84 -7.50 29.85
CA GLY A 156 8.78 -6.73 31.11
C GLY A 156 8.23 -5.33 30.83
N ASP A 157 8.96 -4.29 31.24
CA ASP A 157 8.59 -2.88 31.01
C ASP A 157 9.09 -2.33 29.65
N ARG A 158 9.78 -3.14 28.84
CA ARG A 158 10.40 -2.70 27.57
C ARG A 158 9.54 -3.07 26.37
N LYS A 159 9.39 -2.12 25.45
CA LYS A 159 8.77 -2.34 24.15
C LYS A 159 9.83 -2.81 23.15
N VAL A 160 9.61 -3.97 22.54
CA VAL A 160 10.52 -4.59 21.57
C VAL A 160 9.79 -4.78 20.25
N THR A 161 10.34 -4.23 19.17
CA THR A 161 9.76 -4.38 17.84
C THR A 161 10.56 -5.38 17.02
N ALA A 162 9.91 -6.42 16.53
CA ALA A 162 10.47 -7.50 15.76
C ALA A 162 10.04 -7.38 14.30
N ARG A 163 10.97 -7.15 13.38
CA ARG A 163 10.72 -7.17 11.93
C ARG A 163 11.30 -8.43 11.31
N PHE A 164 10.44 -9.34 10.92
CA PHE A 164 10.77 -10.61 10.31
C PHE A 164 11.05 -10.44 8.82
N THR A 165 12.04 -11.18 8.33
CA THR A 165 12.36 -11.29 6.91
C THR A 165 12.79 -12.74 6.67
N PRO A 166 12.66 -13.32 5.46
CA PRO A 166 13.06 -14.71 5.26
C PRO A 166 14.49 -15.00 5.77
N GLY A 167 14.58 -15.82 6.81
CA GLY A 167 15.84 -16.23 7.44
C GLY A 167 16.48 -15.24 8.43
N THR A 168 15.94 -14.03 8.58
CA THR A 168 16.49 -12.98 9.46
C THR A 168 15.42 -12.29 10.30
N LEU A 169 15.86 -11.63 11.36
CA LEU A 169 15.01 -10.85 12.25
C LEU A 169 15.74 -9.57 12.61
N ALA A 170 15.11 -8.41 12.41
CA ALA A 170 15.60 -7.15 12.93
C ALA A 170 14.81 -6.77 14.19
N LEU A 171 15.47 -6.77 15.35
CA LEU A 171 14.89 -6.36 16.62
C LEU A 171 15.25 -4.91 16.92
N THR A 172 14.27 -4.09 17.25
CA THR A 172 14.48 -2.75 17.80
C THR A 172 14.21 -2.80 19.30
N ILE A 173 15.23 -2.50 20.10
CA ILE A 173 15.16 -2.50 21.57
C ILE A 173 15.69 -1.15 22.04
N ASP A 174 14.89 -0.40 22.80
CA ASP A 174 15.23 0.95 23.28
C ASP A 174 15.67 1.92 22.14
N GLY A 175 15.09 1.74 20.96
CA GLY A 175 15.41 2.52 19.75
C GLY A 175 16.64 2.03 18.98
N GLU A 176 17.35 1.03 19.48
CA GLU A 176 18.54 0.47 18.83
C GLU A 176 18.20 -0.78 18.02
N LEU A 177 18.62 -0.80 16.76
CA LEU A 177 18.38 -1.92 15.85
C LEU A 177 19.44 -3.01 16.02
N ARG A 178 19.01 -4.27 16.04
CA ARG A 178 19.84 -5.46 16.11
C ARG A 178 19.42 -6.43 15.01
N ASN A 179 20.36 -6.86 14.18
CA ASN A 179 20.12 -7.87 13.16
C ASN A 179 20.48 -9.25 13.70
N LEU A 180 19.52 -10.17 13.63
CA LEU A 180 19.65 -11.53 14.09
C LEU A 180 19.44 -12.49 12.92
N ARG A 181 20.19 -13.58 12.94
CA ARG A 181 20.03 -14.71 12.00
C ARG A 181 19.21 -15.81 12.65
N ARG A 182 18.44 -16.54 11.84
CA ARG A 182 17.76 -17.74 12.33
C ARG A 182 18.78 -18.81 12.71
N VAL A 183 18.64 -19.37 13.91
CA VAL A 183 19.46 -20.47 14.42
C VAL A 183 18.59 -21.73 14.54
N ARG A 184 19.16 -22.89 14.22
CA ARG A 184 18.46 -24.17 14.33
C ARG A 184 18.13 -24.46 15.79
N ALA A 185 16.86 -24.77 16.06
CA ALA A 185 16.36 -25.09 17.40
C ALA A 185 15.39 -26.28 17.36
N GLY A 186 15.25 -26.99 18.48
CA GLY A 186 14.37 -28.17 18.61
C GLY A 186 12.89 -27.83 18.81
N SER A 187 12.57 -26.58 19.18
CA SER A 187 11.19 -26.07 19.31
C SER A 187 11.18 -24.55 19.19
N GLY A 188 10.23 -24.01 18.43
CA GLY A 188 10.11 -22.56 18.17
C GLY A 188 11.10 -22.01 17.13
N ALA A 189 10.98 -20.72 16.84
CA ALA A 189 11.90 -20.01 15.96
C ALA A 189 12.91 -19.23 16.81
N ARG A 190 14.17 -19.70 16.85
CA ARG A 190 15.26 -18.99 17.54
C ARG A 190 16.01 -18.11 16.54
N TYR A 191 16.25 -16.88 16.94
CA TYR A 191 17.10 -15.92 16.25
C TYR A 191 18.20 -15.49 17.21
N ALA A 192 19.42 -15.28 16.70
CA ALA A 192 20.52 -14.80 17.54
C ALA A 192 21.44 -13.86 16.75
N THR A 193 22.18 -13.02 17.47
CA THR A 193 23.32 -12.27 16.92
C THR A 193 24.45 -13.21 16.51
N GLU A 194 25.46 -12.69 15.81
CA GLU A 194 26.58 -13.50 15.34
C GLU A 194 27.40 -14.12 16.48
N ASP A 195 27.52 -13.39 17.60
CA ASP A 195 28.21 -13.77 18.83
C ASP A 195 27.31 -14.51 19.84
N ASP A 196 26.05 -14.78 19.49
CA ASP A 196 25.01 -15.38 20.35
C ASP A 196 24.77 -14.61 21.68
N SER A 197 25.25 -13.36 21.81
CA SER A 197 25.06 -12.55 23.03
C SER A 197 23.62 -12.07 23.24
N LEU A 198 22.88 -11.94 22.14
CA LEU A 198 21.45 -11.63 22.15
C LEU A 198 20.71 -12.70 21.35
N SER A 199 19.66 -13.22 21.96
CA SER A 199 18.88 -14.34 21.44
C SER A 199 17.39 -14.06 21.64
N PHE A 200 16.59 -14.31 20.61
CA PHE A 200 15.15 -14.09 20.62
C PHE A 200 14.44 -15.35 20.15
N TRP A 201 13.65 -15.92 21.06
CA TRP A 201 12.86 -17.11 20.80
C TRP A 201 11.43 -16.70 20.52
N ASP A 202 11.03 -16.73 19.26
CA ASP A 202 9.64 -16.52 18.90
C ASP A 202 8.84 -17.83 19.01
N LYS A 203 7.73 -17.74 19.75
CA LYS A 203 6.70 -18.79 19.91
C LYS A 203 5.32 -18.28 19.47
N GLY A 204 5.26 -17.23 18.66
CA GLY A 204 4.03 -16.62 18.15
C GLY A 204 3.48 -15.55 19.09
N LEU A 205 2.66 -15.94 20.08
CA LEU A 205 2.05 -14.99 21.03
C LEU A 205 2.99 -14.59 22.17
N THR A 206 3.94 -15.45 22.48
CA THR A 206 5.00 -15.18 23.46
C THR A 206 6.36 -15.28 22.80
N ALA A 207 7.32 -14.61 23.38
CA ALA A 207 8.72 -14.75 23.03
C ALA A 207 9.59 -14.76 24.29
N LEU A 208 10.83 -15.22 24.15
CA LEU A 208 11.84 -15.08 25.19
C LEU A 208 12.98 -14.25 24.62
N LEU A 209 13.26 -13.10 25.23
CA LEU A 209 14.42 -12.28 24.92
C LEU A 209 15.53 -12.63 25.91
N GLU A 210 16.64 -13.15 25.40
CA GLU A 210 17.85 -13.46 26.15
C GLU A 210 18.92 -12.43 25.81
N THR A 211 19.46 -11.80 26.85
CA THR A 211 20.49 -10.76 26.81
C THR A 211 21.59 -11.09 27.82
N PRO A 212 22.76 -10.44 27.79
CA PRO A 212 23.78 -10.62 28.81
C PRO A 212 23.29 -10.34 30.24
N GLU A 213 22.28 -9.48 30.38
CA GLU A 213 21.66 -9.11 31.66
C GLU A 213 20.68 -10.17 32.18
N GLY A 214 20.22 -11.09 31.32
CA GLY A 214 19.30 -12.18 31.67
C GLY A 214 18.23 -12.46 30.61
N SER A 215 17.29 -13.33 30.97
CA SER A 215 16.17 -13.73 30.14
C SER A 215 14.88 -13.03 30.57
N THR A 216 14.15 -12.47 29.61
CA THR A 216 12.88 -11.75 29.84
C THR A 216 11.78 -12.37 28.99
N GLU A 217 10.66 -12.72 29.60
CA GLU A 217 9.47 -13.16 28.87
C GLU A 217 8.81 -11.96 28.19
N CYS A 218 8.43 -12.17 26.94
CA CYS A 218 7.86 -11.19 26.05
C CYS A 218 6.46 -11.64 25.63
N THR A 219 5.50 -10.74 25.67
CA THR A 219 4.13 -11.00 25.19
C THR A 219 3.84 -10.09 24.02
N ARG A 220 3.38 -10.63 22.90
CA ARG A 220 3.04 -9.82 21.72
C ARG A 220 1.95 -8.83 22.11
N GLU A 221 2.01 -7.59 21.66
CA GLU A 221 1.02 -6.56 22.00
C GLU A 221 -0.39 -6.97 21.51
N THR A 222 -0.47 -7.77 20.44
CA THR A 222 -1.72 -8.39 19.97
C THR A 222 -2.11 -9.66 20.73
N ALA A 223 -1.20 -10.27 21.52
CA ALA A 223 -1.49 -11.46 22.31
C ALA A 223 -2.55 -11.15 23.36
N GLY A 224 -3.63 -11.90 23.28
CA GLY A 224 -4.89 -11.61 23.95
C GLY A 224 -6.02 -11.62 22.94
N LEU A 225 -5.90 -10.87 21.85
CA LEU A 225 -6.97 -10.66 20.87
C LEU A 225 -7.10 -11.82 19.85
N THR A 226 -5.98 -12.37 19.38
CA THR A 226 -5.92 -13.43 18.36
C THR A 226 -5.93 -14.84 18.97
N GLY A 227 -6.05 -15.88 18.14
CA GLY A 227 -5.96 -17.28 18.59
C GLY A 227 -7.28 -17.87 19.13
N GLY A 228 -8.41 -17.38 18.65
CA GLY A 228 -9.74 -17.91 18.99
C GLY A 228 -10.87 -17.00 18.52
N SER A 229 -12.10 -17.52 18.55
CA SER A 229 -13.31 -16.74 18.31
C SER A 229 -13.80 -16.14 19.63
N TRP A 230 -14.07 -14.85 19.64
CA TRP A 230 -14.79 -14.16 20.70
C TRP A 230 -16.29 -14.23 20.42
N ARG A 231 -17.08 -14.78 21.33
CA ARG A 231 -18.54 -14.74 21.31
C ARG A 231 -19.02 -13.45 21.98
N VAL A 232 -19.81 -12.67 21.25
CA VAL A 232 -20.42 -11.45 21.78
C VAL A 232 -21.56 -11.81 22.73
N GLU A 233 -21.57 -11.20 23.91
CA GLU A 233 -22.62 -11.37 24.93
C GLU A 233 -23.49 -10.13 25.07
N ASP A 234 -22.93 -8.96 24.77
CA ASP A 234 -23.62 -7.66 24.86
C ASP A 234 -23.20 -6.72 23.72
N ILE A 235 -24.20 -6.02 23.17
CA ILE A 235 -24.06 -4.95 22.18
C ILE A 235 -24.77 -3.71 22.74
N ASN A 236 -24.01 -2.65 23.01
CA ASN A 236 -24.50 -1.36 23.51
C ASN A 236 -25.34 -1.45 24.81
N ASN A 237 -24.92 -2.30 25.75
CA ASN A 237 -25.63 -2.61 27.00
C ASN A 237 -26.98 -3.31 26.80
N ALA A 238 -27.14 -3.99 25.66
CA ALA A 238 -28.23 -4.90 25.39
C ALA A 238 -27.68 -6.29 25.06
N GLY A 239 -28.25 -7.33 25.70
CA GLY A 239 -27.88 -8.71 25.43
C GLY A 239 -28.13 -9.13 23.98
N VAL A 240 -27.46 -10.20 23.56
CA VAL A 240 -27.64 -10.80 22.23
C VAL A 240 -28.72 -11.88 22.21
N ILE A 241 -29.27 -12.17 21.03
CA ILE A 241 -30.17 -13.30 20.80
C ILE A 241 -29.36 -14.60 20.85
N ASP A 242 -29.61 -15.44 21.86
CA ASP A 242 -28.85 -16.68 22.15
C ASP A 242 -28.68 -17.62 20.95
N ASN A 243 -29.73 -17.76 20.13
CA ASN A 243 -29.75 -18.68 18.98
C ASN A 243 -29.04 -18.11 17.74
N SER A 244 -28.48 -16.90 17.81
CA SER A 244 -27.79 -16.23 16.72
C SER A 244 -26.42 -15.75 17.19
N GLN A 245 -25.48 -16.69 17.28
CA GLN A 245 -24.12 -16.46 17.75
C GLN A 245 -23.44 -15.36 16.93
N THR A 246 -23.24 -14.21 17.59
CA THR A 246 -22.46 -13.09 17.06
C THR A 246 -21.02 -13.25 17.54
N SER A 247 -20.04 -13.06 16.65
CA SER A 247 -18.65 -13.36 16.97
C SER A 247 -17.63 -12.46 16.29
N LEU A 248 -16.45 -12.37 16.89
CA LEU A 248 -15.25 -11.70 16.39
C LEU A 248 -14.05 -12.65 16.43
N SER A 249 -13.41 -12.87 15.30
CA SER A 249 -12.18 -13.64 15.16
C SER A 249 -11.11 -12.74 14.55
N PHE A 250 -10.01 -12.57 15.26
CA PHE A 250 -8.89 -11.73 14.83
C PHE A 250 -7.72 -12.61 14.40
N SER A 251 -7.27 -12.41 13.17
CA SER A 251 -6.12 -13.09 12.57
C SER A 251 -4.86 -12.24 12.75
N GLU A 252 -3.69 -12.90 12.75
CA GLU A 252 -2.40 -12.22 12.89
C GLU A 252 -2.02 -11.34 11.70
N ASP A 253 -2.64 -11.57 10.53
CA ASP A 253 -2.45 -10.80 9.29
C ASP A 253 -3.23 -9.47 9.26
N GLY A 254 -3.86 -9.09 10.38
CA GLY A 254 -4.70 -7.88 10.46
C GLY A 254 -6.12 -8.07 9.95
N THR A 255 -6.57 -9.29 9.70
CA THR A 255 -7.96 -9.59 9.30
C THR A 255 -8.85 -9.80 10.52
N VAL A 256 -10.04 -9.20 10.52
CA VAL A 256 -11.14 -9.54 11.43
C VAL A 256 -12.28 -10.19 10.65
N SER A 257 -12.89 -11.22 11.22
CA SER A 257 -14.02 -11.92 10.61
C SER A 257 -14.96 -12.49 11.66
N GLY A 258 -16.18 -12.84 11.26
CA GLY A 258 -17.10 -13.52 12.15
C GLY A 258 -18.52 -13.55 11.63
N ARG A 259 -19.46 -13.79 12.56
CA ARG A 259 -20.90 -13.66 12.32
C ARG A 259 -21.40 -12.39 12.98
N ALA A 260 -22.11 -11.56 12.24
CA ALA A 260 -22.82 -10.41 12.79
C ALA A 260 -24.25 -10.80 13.23
N GLY A 261 -24.44 -12.05 13.67
CA GLY A 261 -25.75 -12.64 13.88
C GLY A 261 -26.22 -13.40 12.63
N CYS A 262 -26.96 -12.74 11.74
CA CYS A 262 -27.43 -13.40 10.53
C CYS A 262 -26.30 -13.54 9.50
N ASN A 263 -25.67 -12.46 9.06
CA ASN A 263 -24.68 -12.49 8.00
C ASN A 263 -23.26 -12.76 8.52
N GLN A 264 -22.41 -13.21 7.61
CA GLN A 264 -20.97 -13.24 7.84
C GLN A 264 -20.38 -11.90 7.44
N TYR A 265 -19.31 -11.51 8.12
CA TYR A 265 -18.55 -10.32 7.78
C TYR A 265 -17.05 -10.59 7.80
N SER A 266 -16.32 -9.75 7.09
CA SER A 266 -14.85 -9.68 7.15
C SER A 266 -14.37 -8.26 6.91
N GLY A 267 -13.18 -7.94 7.40
CA GLY A 267 -12.54 -6.65 7.17
C GLY A 267 -11.13 -6.63 7.74
N SER A 268 -10.51 -5.46 7.74
CA SER A 268 -9.21 -5.24 8.36
C SER A 268 -9.35 -4.64 9.75
N TYR A 269 -8.38 -4.91 10.61
CA TYR A 269 -8.19 -4.18 11.86
C TYR A 269 -6.72 -3.83 12.05
N THR A 270 -6.47 -2.74 12.77
CA THR A 270 -5.14 -2.41 13.31
C THR A 270 -5.23 -2.28 14.82
N ARG A 271 -4.13 -2.54 15.51
CA ARG A 271 -4.05 -2.37 16.97
C ARG A 271 -2.73 -1.71 17.37
N GLU A 272 -2.83 -0.69 18.19
CA GLU A 272 -1.71 0.01 18.84
C GLU A 272 -2.03 0.13 20.33
N GLY A 273 -1.37 -0.65 21.18
CA GLY A 273 -1.68 -0.72 22.62
C GLY A 273 -3.13 -1.14 22.91
N ASP A 274 -3.87 -0.23 23.55
CA ASP A 274 -5.29 -0.37 23.86
C ASP A 274 -6.20 0.21 22.76
N ARG A 275 -5.63 0.73 21.67
CA ARG A 275 -6.39 1.28 20.55
C ARG A 275 -6.55 0.25 19.44
N LEU A 276 -7.79 -0.05 19.09
CA LEU A 276 -8.19 -0.97 18.05
C LEU A 276 -8.97 -0.20 16.99
N THR A 277 -8.53 -0.20 15.73
CA THR A 277 -9.25 0.50 14.65
C THR A 277 -9.77 -0.50 13.63
N PHE A 278 -11.08 -0.49 13.43
CA PHE A 278 -11.72 -1.28 12.38
C PHE A 278 -11.70 -0.52 11.05
N GLY A 279 -11.27 -1.19 9.99
CA GLY A 279 -11.42 -0.74 8.61
C GLY A 279 -12.82 -1.04 8.07
N PRO A 280 -13.05 -0.78 6.76
CA PRO A 280 -14.30 -1.12 6.11
C PRO A 280 -14.63 -2.61 6.24
N LEU A 281 -15.89 -2.92 6.59
CA LEU A 281 -16.38 -4.29 6.71
C LEU A 281 -17.20 -4.68 5.47
N ALA A 282 -16.87 -5.83 4.89
CA ALA A 282 -17.68 -6.50 3.89
C ALA A 282 -18.63 -7.47 4.59
N VAL A 283 -19.90 -7.51 4.15
CA VAL A 283 -20.95 -8.30 4.79
C VAL A 283 -21.74 -9.06 3.71
N THR A 284 -22.05 -10.33 3.97
CA THR A 284 -22.94 -11.10 3.07
C THR A 284 -24.37 -10.57 3.16
N GLN A 285 -25.21 -10.83 2.15
CA GLN A 285 -26.62 -10.41 2.18
C GLN A 285 -27.54 -11.62 2.01
N ARG A 286 -27.88 -12.28 3.11
CA ARG A 286 -28.94 -13.32 3.16
C ARG A 286 -30.22 -12.76 3.75
N ALA A 287 -31.36 -13.37 3.40
CA ALA A 287 -32.64 -13.02 4.01
C ALA A 287 -32.68 -13.45 5.48
N CYS A 288 -33.07 -12.51 6.35
CA CYS A 288 -33.03 -12.67 7.82
C CYS A 288 -34.37 -12.31 8.44
N LEU A 289 -34.68 -12.91 9.59
CA LEU A 289 -35.78 -12.42 10.44
C LEU A 289 -35.46 -10.98 10.91
N PRO A 290 -36.47 -10.09 11.06
CA PRO A 290 -36.25 -8.69 11.41
C PRO A 290 -35.40 -8.48 12.66
N ALA A 291 -35.59 -9.30 13.70
CA ALA A 291 -34.82 -9.20 14.94
C ALA A 291 -33.32 -9.50 14.74
N LEU A 292 -32.97 -10.45 13.86
CA LEU A 292 -31.58 -10.77 13.55
C LEU A 292 -30.92 -9.70 12.69
N ALA A 293 -31.67 -9.12 11.75
CA ALA A 293 -31.21 -8.01 10.94
C ALA A 293 -30.95 -6.75 11.80
N ASP A 294 -31.80 -6.49 12.80
CA ASP A 294 -31.59 -5.37 13.72
C ASP A 294 -30.36 -5.56 14.62
N GLN A 295 -30.17 -6.76 15.18
CA GLN A 295 -28.96 -7.08 15.94
C GLN A 295 -27.69 -6.97 15.08
N GLU A 296 -27.74 -7.45 13.84
CA GLU A 296 -26.64 -7.35 12.89
C GLU A 296 -26.21 -5.92 12.62
N ARG A 297 -27.19 -5.05 12.31
CA ARG A 297 -26.91 -3.63 12.10
C ARG A 297 -26.29 -3.00 13.35
N LYS A 298 -26.88 -3.22 14.53
CA LYS A 298 -26.36 -2.69 15.80
C LYS A 298 -24.93 -3.15 16.08
N PHE A 299 -24.62 -4.41 15.80
CA PHE A 299 -23.29 -4.95 15.94
C PHE A 299 -22.32 -4.24 14.99
N LEU A 300 -22.61 -4.22 13.68
CA LEU A 300 -21.75 -3.63 12.66
C LEU A 300 -21.52 -2.13 12.88
N ASP A 301 -22.55 -1.39 13.33
CA ASP A 301 -22.43 0.01 13.69
C ASP A 301 -21.50 0.20 14.92
N ALA A 302 -21.60 -0.70 15.90
CA ALA A 302 -20.76 -0.66 17.10
C ALA A 302 -19.29 -1.02 16.84
N VAL A 303 -19.01 -1.93 15.90
CA VAL A 303 -17.63 -2.34 15.53
C VAL A 303 -17.11 -1.57 14.31
N SER A 304 -17.19 -0.24 14.38
CA SER A 304 -16.75 0.65 13.31
C SER A 304 -15.75 1.70 13.80
N GLY A 305 -14.71 1.95 13.00
CA GLY A 305 -13.73 2.99 13.27
C GLY A 305 -12.85 2.73 14.51
N PRO A 306 -12.33 3.79 15.16
CA PRO A 306 -11.46 3.68 16.33
C PRO A 306 -12.22 3.28 17.60
N MET A 307 -11.66 2.33 18.33
CA MET A 307 -12.16 1.83 19.60
C MET A 307 -11.02 1.66 20.60
N THR A 308 -11.35 1.72 21.90
CA THR A 308 -10.48 1.26 22.97
C THR A 308 -10.85 -0.17 23.34
N ILE A 309 -9.86 -1.04 23.45
CA ILE A 309 -9.98 -2.41 23.93
C ILE A 309 -9.48 -2.52 25.37
N SER A 310 -10.22 -3.25 26.20
CA SER A 310 -9.82 -3.62 27.54
C SER A 310 -10.27 -5.05 27.86
N PHE A 311 -9.69 -5.65 28.90
CA PHE A 311 -10.08 -6.96 29.40
C PHE A 311 -10.42 -6.84 30.88
N ASP A 312 -11.53 -7.44 31.30
CA ASP A 312 -11.89 -7.47 32.73
C ASP A 312 -11.16 -8.60 33.47
N ALA A 313 -11.33 -8.64 34.81
CA ALA A 313 -10.72 -9.66 35.66
C ALA A 313 -11.18 -11.11 35.35
N THR A 314 -12.26 -11.28 34.59
CA THR A 314 -12.79 -12.58 34.17
C THR A 314 -12.30 -12.99 32.77
N GLY A 315 -11.50 -12.15 32.12
CA GLY A 315 -11.01 -12.38 30.76
C GLY A 315 -12.02 -12.00 29.68
N ALA A 316 -13.10 -11.27 30.00
CA ALA A 316 -14.01 -10.74 28.99
C ALA A 316 -13.36 -9.57 28.26
N MET A 317 -13.45 -9.56 26.94
CA MET A 317 -13.06 -8.44 26.10
C MET A 317 -14.15 -7.38 26.10
N ILE A 318 -13.76 -6.13 26.34
CA ILE A 318 -14.63 -4.97 26.27
C ILE A 318 -14.07 -4.02 25.20
N LEU A 319 -14.87 -3.75 24.17
CA LEU A 319 -14.58 -2.72 23.17
C LEU A 319 -15.47 -1.51 23.42
N THR A 320 -14.89 -0.31 23.40
CA THR A 320 -15.62 0.96 23.53
C THR A 320 -15.19 1.89 22.40
N GLY A 321 -16.11 2.20 21.49
CA GLY A 321 -15.91 3.08 20.36
C GLY A 321 -16.04 4.54 20.73
N ASP A 322 -15.31 5.41 20.03
CA ASP A 322 -15.38 6.87 20.24
C ASP A 322 -16.75 7.45 19.90
N SER A 323 -17.49 6.76 19.04
CA SER A 323 -18.89 7.04 18.67
C SER A 323 -19.91 6.56 19.71
N GLY A 324 -19.46 5.97 20.82
CA GLY A 324 -20.30 5.46 21.91
C GLY A 324 -20.70 3.98 21.77
N GLY A 325 -20.27 3.29 20.70
CA GLY A 325 -20.48 1.85 20.55
C GLY A 325 -19.78 1.05 21.66
N ARG A 326 -20.40 -0.03 22.15
CA ARG A 326 -19.82 -0.90 23.18
C ARG A 326 -20.10 -2.37 22.87
N ILE A 327 -19.07 -3.21 23.00
CA ILE A 327 -19.17 -4.66 22.85
C ILE A 327 -18.56 -5.34 24.07
N LEU A 328 -19.27 -6.33 24.62
CA LEU A 328 -18.71 -7.31 25.55
C LEU A 328 -18.64 -8.67 24.86
N ALA A 329 -17.48 -9.32 24.91
CA ALA A 329 -17.30 -10.64 24.33
C ALA A 329 -16.41 -11.54 25.17
N ARG A 330 -16.60 -12.86 25.06
CA ARG A 330 -15.83 -13.89 25.78
C ARG A 330 -15.33 -14.97 24.82
N ARG A 331 -14.31 -15.72 25.23
CA ARG A 331 -13.89 -16.93 24.54
C ARG A 331 -14.83 -18.09 24.82
#